data_AF-A0A6J1Q813-F1
#
_entry.id   AF-A0A6J1Q813-F1
#
_cell.length_a   1.000
_cell.length_b   1.000
_cell.length_c   1.000
_cell.angle_alpha   90.00
_cell.angle_beta   90.00
_cell.angle_gamma   90.00
#
_symmetry.space_group_name_H-M   'P 1'
#
loop_
_entity.id
_entity.type
_entity.pdbx_description
1 polymer ?
#
loop_
_entity_poly.entity_id
_entity_poly.type
_entity_poly.pdbx_seq_one_letter_code
_entity_poly.pdbx_strand_id
1 'polypeptide(L)'
;MNKDMTDEILLTNEGQFDFAEVSNEVHDVPKLELYRRKKVDMKANSGSSVSFMIIPRELGYITIKVTTHSVLAGDSVEHKLLVNAEGETQYKNEAVLLNLRNADQAGANVIINISNNAVPESEISNFSSWLLPSIPDLANLIRLPFSCGEQNMLNFVPNIVNLNYLKNTNQLTQVVQSKALKYLDIGYQQELTYKLNLSFTYYFSSFSSSKG
;
A
#
# COMPACT_ATOMS: atom_id res chain seq x y z
N MET A 1 -47.30 -0.32 -24.43
CA MET A 1 -45.87 -0.46 -24.78
C MET A 1 -45.44 -1.88 -24.40
N ASN A 2 -45.91 -2.89 -25.16
CA ASN A 2 -45.64 -4.32 -24.92
C ASN A 2 -45.49 -4.97 -26.30
N LYS A 3 -44.36 -4.73 -26.95
CA LYS A 3 -44.04 -5.35 -28.23
C LYS A 3 -42.63 -5.89 -28.14
N ASP A 4 -42.44 -7.09 -28.69
CA ASP A 4 -41.12 -7.67 -28.87
C ASP A 4 -40.29 -6.75 -29.77
N MET A 5 -39.01 -6.60 -29.42
CA MET A 5 -38.12 -5.63 -30.04
C MET A 5 -36.79 -6.30 -30.34
N THR A 6 -36.24 -5.97 -31.52
CA THR A 6 -34.88 -6.37 -31.89
C THR A 6 -33.99 -5.16 -31.70
N ASP A 7 -33.00 -5.30 -30.81
CA ASP A 7 -32.01 -4.26 -30.53
C ASP A 7 -30.69 -4.60 -31.20
N GLU A 8 -30.05 -3.58 -31.77
CA GLU A 8 -28.68 -3.67 -32.23
C GLU A 8 -27.75 -3.04 -31.18
N ILE A 9 -26.85 -3.85 -30.64
CA ILE A 9 -25.87 -3.44 -29.64
C ILE A 9 -24.51 -3.31 -30.34
N LEU A 10 -23.91 -2.13 -30.23
CA LEU A 10 -22.63 -1.74 -30.81
C LEU A 10 -21.62 -1.50 -29.69
N LEU A 11 -20.53 -2.25 -29.67
CA LEU A 11 -19.35 -1.92 -28.86
C LEU A 11 -18.33 -1.21 -29.76
N THR A 12 -18.00 0.04 -29.41
CA THR A 12 -17.03 0.87 -30.14
C THR A 12 -15.64 0.67 -29.55
N ASN A 13 -14.64 0.64 -30.42
CA ASN A 13 -13.23 0.51 -30.08
C ASN A 13 -12.45 1.67 -30.72
N GLU A 14 -11.81 2.49 -29.89
CA GLU A 14 -10.96 3.61 -30.33
C GLU A 14 -9.51 3.18 -30.60
N GLY A 15 -9.25 1.88 -30.66
CA GLY A 15 -7.94 1.28 -30.90
C GLY A 15 -7.25 0.73 -29.65
N GLN A 16 -7.93 0.73 -28.51
CA GLN A 16 -7.37 0.35 -27.21
C GLN A 16 -7.42 -1.16 -26.91
N PHE A 17 -8.20 -1.92 -27.67
CA PHE A 17 -8.34 -3.36 -27.51
C PHE A 17 -8.60 -4.05 -28.85
N ASP A 18 -8.41 -5.37 -28.91
CA ASP A 18 -8.87 -6.20 -30.01
C ASP A 18 -10.12 -6.95 -29.62
N PHE A 19 -10.93 -7.31 -30.60
CA PHE A 19 -12.00 -8.26 -30.37
C PHE A 19 -11.52 -9.68 -30.63
N ALA A 20 -11.72 -10.58 -29.66
CA ALA A 20 -11.40 -11.99 -29.82
C ALA A 20 -12.52 -12.76 -30.52
N GLU A 21 -12.17 -13.80 -31.28
CA GLU A 21 -13.10 -14.79 -31.83
C GLU A 21 -13.02 -16.11 -31.07
N VAL A 22 -14.12 -16.88 -31.08
CA VAL A 22 -14.16 -18.28 -30.60
C VAL A 22 -13.94 -19.23 -31.79
N SER A 23 -13.05 -18.86 -32.73
CA SER A 23 -12.76 -19.65 -33.92
C SER A 23 -11.30 -20.09 -33.90
N ASN A 24 -11.06 -21.35 -34.28
CA ASN A 24 -9.70 -21.92 -34.43
C ASN A 24 -9.05 -21.56 -35.78
N GLU A 25 -9.65 -20.64 -36.55
CA GLU A 25 -9.15 -20.25 -37.86
C GLU A 25 -8.12 -19.11 -37.74
N VAL A 26 -6.86 -19.44 -38.01
CA VAL A 26 -5.75 -18.48 -38.06
C VAL A 26 -5.99 -17.54 -39.25
N HIS A 27 -6.44 -16.33 -38.97
CA HIS A 27 -6.47 -15.25 -39.95
C HIS A 27 -5.14 -14.47 -39.88
N ASP A 28 -4.39 -14.45 -40.98
CA ASP A 28 -2.98 -14.05 -41.05
C ASP A 28 -2.68 -12.54 -40.84
N VAL A 29 -3.66 -11.69 -40.54
CA VAL A 29 -3.41 -10.28 -40.17
C VAL A 29 -4.47 -9.77 -39.20
N PRO A 30 -4.12 -9.27 -38.00
CA PRO A 30 -5.06 -8.58 -37.13
C PRO A 30 -5.46 -7.26 -37.77
N LYS A 31 -6.64 -7.22 -38.39
CA LYS A 31 -7.24 -5.98 -38.87
C LYS A 31 -7.81 -5.23 -37.68
N LEU A 32 -7.49 -3.94 -37.55
CA LEU A 32 -8.05 -3.10 -36.49
C LEU A 32 -9.57 -3.03 -36.65
N GLU A 33 -10.29 -3.73 -35.78
CA GLU A 33 -11.75 -3.70 -35.70
C GLU A 33 -12.19 -2.55 -34.78
N LEU A 34 -12.65 -1.46 -35.39
CA LEU A 34 -13.10 -0.26 -34.66
C LEU A 34 -14.46 -0.43 -33.98
N TYR A 35 -15.22 -1.47 -34.32
CA TYR A 35 -16.49 -1.75 -33.66
C TYR A 35 -16.97 -3.18 -33.93
N ARG A 36 -17.80 -3.71 -33.03
CA ARG A 36 -18.52 -4.97 -33.21
C ARG A 36 -19.99 -4.82 -32.87
N ARG A 37 -20.85 -5.40 -33.70
CA ARG A 37 -22.31 -5.35 -33.56
C ARG A 37 -22.89 -6.72 -33.28
N LYS A 38 -23.90 -6.77 -32.40
CA LYS A 38 -24.71 -7.95 -32.13
C LYS A 38 -26.19 -7.58 -32.06
N LYS A 39 -27.03 -8.41 -32.66
CA LYS A 39 -28.49 -8.25 -32.61
C LYS A 39 -29.06 -9.19 -31.56
N VAL A 40 -30.04 -8.70 -30.81
CA VAL A 40 -30.76 -9.48 -29.82
C VAL A 40 -32.25 -9.20 -29.91
N ASP A 41 -33.02 -10.28 -29.93
CA ASP A 41 -34.46 -10.24 -29.81
C ASP A 41 -34.87 -10.29 -28.34
N MET A 42 -35.63 -9.31 -27.90
CA MET A 42 -36.15 -9.20 -26.53
C MET A 42 -37.67 -9.23 -26.54
N LYS A 43 -38.24 -10.02 -25.63
CA LYS A 43 -39.69 -10.02 -25.40
C LYS A 43 -40.09 -8.82 -24.56
N ALA A 44 -41.33 -8.38 -24.69
CA ALA A 44 -41.89 -7.32 -23.83
C ALA A 44 -41.69 -7.65 -22.33
N ASN A 45 -41.23 -6.66 -21.56
CA ASN A 45 -40.91 -6.78 -20.12
C ASN A 45 -39.88 -7.87 -19.75
N SER A 46 -38.96 -8.19 -20.68
CA SER A 46 -37.83 -9.08 -20.42
C SER A 46 -36.50 -8.35 -20.62
N GLY A 47 -35.43 -8.86 -19.99
CA GLY A 47 -34.06 -8.42 -20.21
C GLY A 47 -33.26 -9.50 -20.93
N SER A 48 -32.34 -9.08 -21.79
CA SER A 48 -31.38 -9.97 -22.44
C SER A 48 -29.97 -9.40 -22.31
N SER A 49 -28.97 -10.27 -22.39
CA SER A 49 -27.55 -9.92 -22.20
C SER A 49 -26.72 -10.36 -23.38
N VAL A 50 -25.71 -9.57 -23.70
CA VAL A 50 -24.74 -9.83 -24.77
C VAL A 50 -23.34 -9.66 -24.24
N SER A 51 -22.47 -10.60 -24.57
CA SER A 51 -21.05 -10.53 -24.22
C SER A 51 -20.21 -10.24 -25.46
N PHE A 52 -19.22 -9.38 -25.30
CA PHE A 52 -18.15 -9.17 -26.27
C PHE A 52 -16.84 -9.62 -25.63
N MET A 53 -16.06 -10.43 -26.35
CA MET A 53 -14.74 -10.84 -25.90
C MET A 53 -13.72 -9.84 -26.44
N ILE A 54 -12.96 -9.23 -25.55
CA ILE A 54 -11.96 -8.21 -25.88
C ILE A 54 -10.61 -8.57 -25.25
N ILE A 55 -9.53 -8.16 -25.92
CA ILE A 55 -8.14 -8.30 -25.47
C ILE A 55 -7.54 -6.89 -25.43
N PRO A 56 -7.27 -6.31 -24.26
CA PRO A 56 -6.62 -5.01 -24.15
C PRO A 56 -5.24 -4.98 -24.82
N ARG A 57 -4.88 -3.84 -25.43
CA ARG A 57 -3.57 -3.62 -26.05
C ARG A 57 -2.62 -2.80 -25.18
N GLU A 58 -3.18 -1.98 -24.28
CA GLU A 58 -2.46 -0.99 -23.50
C GLU A 58 -2.79 -1.15 -22.01
N LEU A 59 -1.83 -0.78 -21.16
CA LEU A 59 -2.01 -0.72 -19.72
C LEU A 59 -2.72 0.57 -19.32
N GLY A 60 -3.34 0.57 -18.13
CA GLY A 60 -4.05 1.73 -17.61
C GLY A 60 -5.53 1.75 -17.99
N TYR A 61 -6.13 2.94 -18.06
CA TYR A 61 -7.57 3.07 -18.27
C TYR A 61 -7.93 3.01 -19.75
N ILE A 62 -8.67 1.96 -20.16
CA ILE A 62 -9.31 1.88 -21.47
C ILE A 62 -10.79 2.23 -21.38
N THR A 63 -11.36 2.75 -22.46
CA THR A 63 -12.77 3.16 -22.51
C THR A 63 -13.62 2.10 -23.19
N ILE A 64 -14.65 1.63 -22.50
CA ILE A 64 -15.65 0.70 -23.01
C ILE A 64 -16.93 1.48 -23.28
N LYS A 65 -17.22 1.71 -24.56
CA LYS A 65 -18.40 2.44 -25.00
C LYS A 65 -19.37 1.54 -25.74
N VAL A 66 -20.53 1.33 -25.13
CA VAL A 66 -21.62 0.52 -25.68
C VAL A 66 -22.77 1.44 -26.07
N THR A 67 -23.22 1.32 -27.31
CA THR A 67 -24.39 2.04 -27.83
C THR A 67 -25.43 1.02 -28.27
N THR A 68 -26.67 1.22 -27.85
CA THR A 68 -27.82 0.40 -28.25
C THR A 68 -28.72 1.23 -29.16
N HIS A 69 -29.22 0.60 -30.21
CA HIS A 69 -30.15 1.23 -31.14
C HIS A 69 -31.29 0.27 -31.45
N SER A 70 -32.51 0.71 -31.13
CA SER A 70 -33.75 0.05 -31.47
C SER A 70 -34.56 0.89 -32.46
N VAL A 71 -35.69 0.36 -32.94
CA VAL A 71 -36.60 1.12 -33.82
C VAL A 71 -37.25 2.31 -33.09
N LEU A 72 -37.29 2.29 -31.75
CA LEU A 72 -38.04 3.26 -30.94
C LEU A 72 -37.14 4.25 -30.17
N ALA A 73 -35.95 3.81 -29.78
CA ALA A 73 -35.03 4.56 -28.93
C ALA A 73 -33.58 4.06 -29.09
N GLY A 74 -32.62 4.90 -28.73
CA GLY A 74 -31.23 4.51 -28.56
C GLY A 74 -30.70 4.99 -27.22
N ASP A 75 -29.75 4.23 -26.66
CA ASP A 75 -29.06 4.56 -25.41
C ASP A 75 -27.56 4.31 -25.58
N SER A 76 -26.73 4.97 -24.77
CA SER A 76 -25.29 4.75 -24.79
C SER A 76 -24.69 4.87 -23.40
N VAL A 77 -23.84 3.92 -23.06
CA VAL A 77 -23.10 3.88 -21.80
C VAL A 77 -21.61 3.84 -22.09
N GLU A 78 -20.85 4.61 -21.34
CA GLU A 78 -19.39 4.65 -21.41
C GLU A 78 -18.83 4.37 -20.02
N HIS A 79 -17.86 3.46 -19.95
CA HIS A 79 -17.21 3.08 -18.70
C HIS A 79 -15.70 2.92 -18.88
N LYS A 80 -14.92 3.32 -17.88
CA LYS A 80 -13.46 3.12 -17.88
C LYS A 80 -13.11 1.78 -17.23
N LEU A 81 -12.26 1.00 -17.87
CA LEU A 81 -11.73 -0.27 -17.37
C LEU A 81 -10.24 -0.12 -17.10
N LEU A 82 -9.80 -0.39 -15.88
CA LEU A 82 -8.39 -0.38 -15.51
C LEU A 82 -7.74 -1.72 -15.90
N VAL A 83 -6.77 -1.66 -16.80
CA VAL A 83 -5.94 -2.78 -17.25
C VAL A 83 -4.63 -2.73 -16.48
N ASN A 84 -4.38 -3.77 -15.69
CA ASN A 84 -3.11 -3.93 -14.98
C ASN A 84 -2.17 -4.82 -15.79
N ALA A 85 -0.86 -4.65 -15.58
CA ALA A 85 0.15 -5.51 -16.16
C ALA A 85 -0.05 -6.97 -15.70
N GLU A 86 0.27 -7.90 -16.59
CA GLU A 86 0.29 -9.33 -16.28
C GLU A 86 1.53 -9.73 -15.47
N GLY A 87 1.51 -10.95 -14.92
CA GLY A 87 2.62 -11.50 -14.12
C GLY A 87 2.55 -11.16 -12.63
N GLU A 88 3.66 -11.41 -11.93
CA GLU A 88 3.78 -11.13 -10.48
C GLU A 88 4.54 -9.83 -10.24
N THR A 89 3.92 -8.91 -9.49
CA THR A 89 4.55 -7.63 -9.12
C THR A 89 5.76 -7.85 -8.21
N GLN A 90 6.92 -7.34 -8.64
CA GLN A 90 8.15 -7.37 -7.86
C GLN A 90 8.41 -6.01 -7.22
N TYR A 91 8.64 -6.00 -5.91
CA TYR A 91 8.97 -4.79 -5.16
C TYR A 91 10.46 -4.76 -4.85
N LYS A 92 11.13 -3.68 -5.25
CA LYS A 92 12.54 -3.45 -4.94
C LYS A 92 12.71 -2.09 -4.26
N ASN A 93 13.41 -2.07 -3.13
CA ASN A 93 13.72 -0.86 -2.39
C ASN A 93 15.24 -0.72 -2.31
N GLU A 94 15.75 0.41 -2.80
CA GLU A 94 17.16 0.80 -2.65
C GLU A 94 17.22 2.11 -1.85
N ALA A 95 17.83 2.04 -0.67
CA ALA A 95 18.02 3.18 0.21
C ALA A 95 19.47 3.64 0.19
N VAL A 96 19.69 4.95 0.05
CA VAL A 96 21.03 5.55 0.13
C VAL A 96 21.09 6.58 1.25
N LEU A 97 22.10 6.44 2.11
CA LEU A 97 22.40 7.40 3.16
C LEU A 97 23.35 8.49 2.64
N LEU A 98 22.87 9.73 2.56
CA LEU A 98 23.69 10.90 2.27
C LEU A 98 24.14 11.57 3.56
N ASN A 99 25.45 11.66 3.77
CA ASN A 99 26.05 12.30 4.95
C ASN A 99 26.82 13.56 4.54
N LEU A 100 26.31 14.72 4.97
CA LEU A 100 26.87 16.04 4.66
C LEU A 100 27.80 16.59 5.76
N ARG A 101 28.20 15.77 6.75
CA ARG A 101 29.01 16.27 7.89
C ARG A 101 30.34 16.91 7.49
N ASN A 102 30.95 16.47 6.39
CA ASN A 102 32.28 16.90 5.93
C ASN A 102 32.26 17.47 4.51
N ALA A 103 31.09 17.72 3.92
CA ALA A 103 30.97 18.17 2.54
C ALA A 103 29.74 19.07 2.39
N ASP A 104 29.90 20.17 1.66
CA ASP A 104 28.82 21.12 1.39
C ASP A 104 27.75 20.52 0.45
N GLN A 105 28.13 19.51 -0.34
CA GLN A 105 27.25 18.77 -1.23
C GLN A 105 27.59 17.28 -1.20
N ALA A 106 26.55 16.44 -1.17
CA ALA A 106 26.64 15.00 -1.28
C ALA A 106 25.58 14.51 -2.27
N GLY A 107 26.00 13.67 -3.20
CA GLY A 107 25.12 13.05 -4.20
C GLY A 107 25.31 11.54 -4.20
N ALA A 108 24.26 10.81 -4.56
CA ALA A 108 24.33 9.39 -4.82
C ALA A 108 23.61 9.06 -6.12
N ASN A 109 24.21 8.18 -6.90
CA ASN A 109 23.59 7.63 -8.10
C ASN A 109 22.89 6.33 -7.72
N VAL A 110 21.60 6.24 -8.01
CA VAL A 110 20.80 5.02 -7.84
C VAL A 110 20.51 4.48 -9.23
N ILE A 111 20.89 3.23 -9.48
CA ILE A 111 20.70 2.57 -10.79
C ILE A 111 19.55 1.59 -10.67
N ILE A 112 18.44 1.89 -11.34
CA ILE A 112 17.26 1.03 -11.34
C ILE A 112 17.44 -0.03 -12.43
N ASN A 113 17.87 -1.22 -12.03
CA ASN A 113 17.96 -2.36 -12.94
C ASN A 113 16.59 -3.03 -13.08
N ILE A 114 15.94 -2.83 -14.22
CA ILE A 114 14.72 -3.53 -14.61
C ILE A 114 15.11 -4.89 -15.21
N SER A 115 14.39 -5.94 -14.82
CA SER A 115 14.63 -7.30 -15.34
C SER A 115 14.24 -7.38 -16.81
N ASN A 116 14.98 -8.15 -17.61
CA ASN A 116 14.65 -8.38 -19.02
C ASN A 116 13.29 -9.07 -19.24
N ASN A 117 12.71 -9.67 -18.19
CA ASN A 117 11.40 -10.30 -18.22
C ASN A 117 10.28 -9.37 -17.74
N ALA A 118 10.55 -8.08 -17.54
CA ALA A 118 9.52 -7.12 -17.17
C ALA A 118 8.53 -6.92 -18.32
N VAL A 119 7.24 -6.82 -17.97
CA VAL A 119 6.21 -6.43 -18.94
C VAL A 119 6.44 -4.96 -19.30
N PRO A 120 6.48 -4.59 -20.59
CA PRO A 120 6.65 -3.20 -20.99
C PRO A 120 5.63 -2.27 -20.31
N GLU A 121 6.08 -1.09 -19.87
CA GLU A 121 5.25 -0.07 -19.22
C GLU A 121 4.64 -0.49 -17.87
N SER A 122 5.06 -1.63 -17.31
CA SER A 122 4.65 -2.04 -15.96
C SER A 122 5.46 -1.37 -14.85
N GLU A 123 6.52 -0.63 -15.19
CA GLU A 123 7.43 -0.09 -14.20
C GLU A 123 6.91 1.22 -13.60
N ILE A 124 6.66 1.19 -12.30
CA ILE A 124 6.34 2.40 -11.52
C ILE A 124 7.54 2.68 -10.61
N SER A 125 8.26 3.77 -10.89
CA SER A 125 9.35 4.24 -10.03
C SER A 125 8.86 5.42 -9.19
N ASN A 126 8.93 5.27 -7.86
CA ASN A 126 8.64 6.34 -6.92
C ASN A 126 9.92 6.72 -6.18
N PHE A 127 10.36 7.97 -6.32
CA PHE A 127 11.44 8.51 -5.52
C PHE A 127 10.87 9.17 -4.27
N SER A 128 11.29 8.71 -3.10
CA SER A 128 10.95 9.37 -1.83
C SER A 128 12.22 9.63 -1.05
N SER A 129 12.40 10.88 -0.62
CA SER A 129 13.46 11.24 0.32
C SER A 129 12.90 11.19 1.72
N TRP A 130 13.22 10.14 2.47
CA TRP A 130 13.13 10.20 3.92
C TRP A 130 14.31 11.03 4.42
N LEU A 131 14.20 12.36 4.32
CA LEU A 131 14.82 13.16 5.37
C LEU A 131 14.11 12.67 6.63
N LEU A 132 14.75 11.78 7.39
CA LEU A 132 14.20 11.25 8.64
C LEU A 132 13.59 12.46 9.35
N PRO A 133 12.25 12.61 9.37
CA PRO A 133 11.67 13.75 10.05
C PRO A 133 12.20 13.59 11.46
N SER A 134 12.93 14.59 11.95
CA SER A 134 13.29 14.63 13.36
C SER A 134 11.97 14.37 14.08
N ILE A 135 11.80 13.20 14.70
CA ILE A 135 10.48 12.75 15.17
C ILE A 135 9.95 13.92 16.00
N PRO A 136 8.89 14.60 15.55
CA PRO A 136 8.50 15.83 16.19
C PRO A 136 8.14 15.50 17.63
N ASP A 137 8.78 16.22 18.56
CA ASP A 137 8.58 16.07 19.99
C ASP A 137 9.00 14.69 20.55
N LEU A 138 10.28 14.32 20.39
CA LEU A 138 10.88 13.17 21.10
C LEU A 138 10.60 13.17 22.62
N ALA A 139 10.31 14.34 23.21
CA ALA A 139 9.96 14.42 24.62
C ALA A 139 8.61 13.73 24.94
N ASN A 140 7.70 13.60 23.97
CA ASN A 140 6.47 12.83 24.12
C ASN A 140 6.69 11.31 24.09
N LEU A 141 7.87 10.84 23.68
CA LEU A 141 8.24 9.43 23.77
C LEU A 141 8.68 9.04 25.20
N ILE A 142 8.84 10.01 26.10
CA ILE A 142 9.08 9.74 27.53
C ILE A 142 7.77 9.32 28.21
N ARG A 143 7.70 8.05 28.58
CA ARG A 143 6.50 7.42 29.14
C ARG A 143 6.76 6.91 30.53
N LEU A 144 5.75 7.00 31.39
CA LEU A 144 5.81 6.39 32.71
C LEU A 144 5.86 4.86 32.53
N PRO A 145 6.81 4.15 33.16
CA PRO A 145 6.78 2.69 33.20
C PRO A 145 5.64 2.17 34.07
N PHE A 146 4.95 1.14 33.59
CA PHE A 146 3.85 0.49 34.29
C PHE A 146 3.76 -0.99 33.87
N SER A 147 3.00 -1.77 34.65
CA SER A 147 2.66 -3.20 34.41
C SER A 147 3.73 -4.23 34.83
N CYS A 148 3.56 -5.48 34.39
CA CYS A 148 4.43 -6.65 34.60
C CYS A 148 5.86 -6.41 34.06
N GLY A 149 6.87 -7.14 34.54
CA GLY A 149 8.29 -6.87 34.26
C GLY A 149 8.64 -6.60 32.79
N GLU A 150 8.14 -7.40 31.84
CA GLU A 150 8.37 -7.16 30.40
C GLU A 150 7.78 -5.84 29.90
N GLN A 151 6.56 -5.50 30.32
CA GLN A 151 5.89 -4.26 29.93
C GLN A 151 6.48 -3.03 30.64
N ASN A 152 6.98 -3.22 31.86
CA ASN A 152 7.76 -2.20 32.56
C ASN A 152 9.03 -1.88 31.75
N MET A 153 9.77 -2.90 31.31
CA MET A 153 10.96 -2.73 30.46
C MET A 153 10.65 -2.08 29.10
N LEU A 154 9.52 -2.40 28.46
CA LEU A 154 9.09 -1.77 27.22
C LEU A 154 8.87 -0.26 27.34
N ASN A 155 8.53 0.25 28.53
CA ASN A 155 8.36 1.68 28.78
C ASN A 155 9.57 2.31 29.48
N PHE A 156 10.41 1.50 30.13
CA PHE A 156 11.61 1.94 30.84
C PHE A 156 12.80 2.18 29.90
N VAL A 157 13.15 1.22 29.05
CA VAL A 157 14.32 1.31 28.16
C VAL A 157 14.22 2.49 27.18
N PRO A 158 13.07 2.75 26.53
CA PRO A 158 12.95 3.90 25.64
C PRO A 158 13.24 5.24 26.32
N ASN A 159 12.92 5.41 27.61
CA ASN A 159 13.26 6.65 28.34
C ASN A 159 14.78 6.88 28.41
N ILE A 160 15.57 5.82 28.57
CA ILE A 160 17.04 5.88 28.60
C ILE A 160 17.58 6.30 27.22
N VAL A 161 17.09 5.63 26.16
CA VAL A 161 17.53 5.90 24.78
C VAL A 161 17.17 7.33 24.38
N ASN A 162 15.95 7.78 24.71
CA ASN A 162 15.50 9.15 24.43
C ASN A 162 16.32 10.20 25.18
N LEU A 163 16.61 9.98 26.47
CA LEU A 163 17.49 10.86 27.23
C LEU A 163 18.88 10.97 26.60
N ASN A 164 19.48 9.84 26.23
CA ASN A 164 20.81 9.83 25.60
C ASN A 164 20.78 10.53 24.23
N TYR A 165 19.75 10.29 23.42
CA TYR A 165 19.59 10.96 22.14
C TYR A 165 19.42 12.48 22.29
N LEU A 166 18.51 12.93 23.15
CA LEU A 166 18.27 14.36 23.37
C LEU A 166 19.51 15.07 23.93
N LYS A 167 20.27 14.38 24.78
CA LYS A 167 21.55 14.88 25.29
C LYS A 167 22.59 15.02 24.17
N ASN A 168 22.78 13.99 23.35
CA ASN A 168 23.79 14.00 22.28
C ASN A 168 23.42 14.92 21.10
N THR A 169 22.14 15.23 20.92
CA THR A 169 21.64 16.16 19.91
C THR A 169 21.48 17.60 20.42
N ASN A 170 21.85 17.88 21.68
CA ASN A 170 21.66 19.19 22.33
C ASN A 170 20.20 19.68 22.37
N GLN A 171 19.23 18.77 22.39
CA GLN A 171 17.79 19.06 22.45
C GLN A 171 17.19 18.81 23.85
N LEU A 172 18.02 18.44 24.84
CA LEU A 172 17.58 18.14 26.20
C LEU A 172 17.25 19.42 26.98
N THR A 173 16.00 19.55 27.41
CA THR A 173 15.57 20.62 28.33
C THR A 173 15.50 20.12 29.77
N GLN A 174 15.63 21.02 30.74
CA GLN A 174 15.58 20.68 32.17
C GLN A 174 14.26 20.02 32.58
N VAL A 175 13.15 20.46 31.98
CA VAL A 175 11.80 19.91 32.23
C VAL A 175 11.72 18.46 31.78
N VAL A 176 12.22 18.18 30.57
CA VAL A 176 12.22 16.85 29.97
C VAL A 176 13.17 15.91 30.73
N GLN A 177 14.36 16.41 31.11
CA GLN A 177 15.32 15.66 31.92
C GLN A 177 14.73 15.27 33.27
N SER A 178 14.16 16.23 34.00
CA SER A 178 13.56 15.98 35.32
C SER A 178 12.41 14.95 35.24
N LYS A 179 11.57 15.05 34.21
CA LYS A 179 10.47 14.10 33.98
C LYS A 179 10.98 12.69 33.69
N ALA A 180 11.96 12.57 32.78
CA ALA A 180 12.53 11.28 32.42
C ALA A 180 13.28 10.62 33.59
N LEU A 181 14.07 11.38 34.36
CA LEU A 181 14.73 10.87 35.57
C LEU A 181 13.72 10.34 36.60
N LYS A 182 12.64 11.09 36.86
CA LYS A 182 11.56 10.63 37.74
C LYS A 182 10.95 9.32 37.25
N TYR A 183 10.73 9.17 35.95
CA TYR A 183 10.17 7.94 35.37
C TYR A 183 11.16 6.77 35.39
N LEU A 184 12.45 7.04 35.22
CA LEU A 184 13.49 6.04 35.40
C LEU A 184 13.59 5.59 36.86
N ASP A 185 13.52 6.50 37.84
CA ASP A 185 13.51 6.11 39.25
C ASP A 185 12.32 5.19 39.57
N ILE A 186 11.13 5.54 39.08
CA ILE A 186 9.92 4.73 39.27
C ILE A 186 10.07 3.35 38.60
N GLY A 187 10.48 3.31 37.33
CA GLY A 187 10.61 2.06 36.58
C GLY A 187 11.72 1.15 37.12
N TYR A 188 12.81 1.72 37.61
CA TYR A 188 13.88 0.97 38.27
C TYR A 188 13.39 0.31 39.57
N GLN A 189 12.67 1.07 40.41
CA GLN A 189 12.09 0.52 41.63
C GLN A 189 11.04 -0.57 41.33
N GLN A 190 10.22 -0.40 40.29
CA GLN A 190 9.27 -1.43 39.84
C GLN A 190 10.00 -2.68 39.33
N GLU A 191 11.07 -2.53 38.53
CA GLU A 191 11.82 -3.66 37.99
C GLU A 191 12.45 -4.49 39.10
N LEU A 192 12.99 -3.84 40.15
CA LEU A 192 13.54 -4.52 41.32
C LEU A 192 12.53 -5.44 42.04
N THR A 193 11.23 -5.21 41.90
CA THR A 193 10.20 -6.09 42.47
C THR A 193 10.06 -7.44 41.77
N TYR A 194 10.63 -7.55 40.56
CA TYR A 194 10.69 -8.77 39.76
C TYR A 194 12.06 -9.49 39.87
N LYS A 195 13.00 -8.94 40.66
CA LYS A 195 14.33 -9.53 40.85
C LYS A 195 14.27 -10.71 41.81
N LEU A 196 14.72 -11.88 41.34
CA LEU A 196 14.82 -13.13 42.11
C LEU A 196 16.28 -13.61 42.12
N ASN A 197 16.96 -13.44 43.26
CA ASN A 197 18.40 -13.65 43.44
C ASN A 197 19.25 -12.86 42.42
N LEU A 198 19.52 -13.44 41.25
CA LEU A 198 20.35 -12.89 40.17
C LEU A 198 19.59 -12.78 38.82
N SER A 199 18.31 -13.12 38.77
CA SER A 199 17.49 -13.12 37.55
C SER A 199 16.25 -12.25 37.70
N PHE A 200 15.69 -11.76 36.59
CA PHE A 200 14.40 -11.06 36.58
C PHE A 200 13.30 -11.97 36.02
N THR A 201 12.10 -11.93 36.59
CA THR A 201 10.96 -12.75 36.16
C THR A 201 9.77 -11.88 35.72
N TYR A 202 8.77 -12.49 35.10
CA TYR A 202 7.59 -11.76 34.61
C TYR A 202 6.61 -11.34 35.72
N TYR A 203 6.62 -12.03 36.86
CA TYR A 203 5.62 -11.89 37.92
C TYR A 203 6.23 -11.39 39.23
N PHE A 204 5.46 -10.60 39.96
CA PHE A 204 5.88 -10.03 41.24
C PHE A 204 6.26 -11.14 42.22
N SER A 205 7.47 -11.08 42.78
CA SER A 205 7.89 -12.05 43.79
C SER A 205 7.46 -11.57 45.18
N SER A 206 6.25 -11.93 45.61
CA SER A 206 5.87 -11.82 47.03
C SER A 206 6.44 -13.03 47.78
N PHE A 207 7.63 -12.89 48.36
CA PHE A 207 8.05 -13.83 49.41
C PHE A 207 7.24 -13.54 50.67
N SER A 208 6.16 -14.30 50.87
CA SER A 208 5.58 -14.47 52.21
C SER A 208 6.63 -15.17 53.07
N SER A 209 7.25 -14.41 53.97
CA SER A 209 8.05 -14.99 55.03
C SER A 209 7.09 -15.61 56.06
N SER A 210 6.66 -16.84 55.80
CA SER A 210 6.12 -17.72 56.85
C SER A 210 7.27 -17.95 57.84
N LYS A 211 7.25 -17.20 58.95
CA LYS A 211 7.96 -17.61 60.16
C LYS A 211 7.19 -18.78 60.77
N GLY A 212 7.94 -19.80 61.18
CA GLY A 212 7.41 -21.00 61.84
C GLY A 212 6.93 -20.76 63.26
#